data_AF-A0A2V8KFL1-F1
#
_entry.id   AF-A0A2V8KFL1-F1
#
_cell.length_a   1.000
_cell.length_b   1.000
_cell.length_c   1.000
_cell.angle_alpha   90.00
_cell.angle_beta   90.00
_cell.angle_gamma   90.00
#
_symmetry.space_group_name_H-M   'P 1'
#
loop_
_entity.id
_entity.type
_entity.pdbx_description
1 polymer ?
#
loop_
_entity_poly.entity_id
_entity_poly.type
_entity_poly.pdbx_seq_one_letter_code
_entity_poly.pdbx_strand_id
1 'polypeptide(L)'
;MRPNRLAVLIFSALLIAFGCHRRVPITALPPAPPPRPNSAAVALDDANRALNAGSYDEASRAYENYLRLNPAGGLRDQALFRLGLSYALRPVADWVRASAAFRQLVDGFPDSPYRPPASLIVSLHSELDQVNATAQQREQRVRQVTAELDRLKKIDGDRRKRP
;
A
#
# COMPACT_ATOMS: atom_id res chain seq x y z
N MET A 1 -15.57 50.99 -69.90
CA MET A 1 -14.77 50.37 -70.97
C MET A 1 -14.19 49.05 -70.45
N ARG A 2 -14.62 47.91 -71.02
CA ARG A 2 -13.88 46.63 -70.96
C ARG A 2 -12.73 46.73 -71.97
N PRO A 3 -11.51 46.22 -71.72
CA PRO A 3 -11.21 44.78 -71.60
C PRO A 3 -10.13 44.52 -70.50
N ASN A 4 -9.61 43.34 -70.16
CA ASN A 4 -9.31 42.16 -70.95
C ASN A 4 -9.17 40.92 -70.04
N ARG A 5 -9.92 39.86 -70.36
CA ARG A 5 -9.88 38.55 -69.70
C ARG A 5 -8.75 37.71 -70.30
N LEU A 6 -7.49 38.06 -70.02
CA LEU A 6 -6.35 37.31 -70.55
C LEU A 6 -5.18 37.09 -69.58
N ALA A 7 -5.27 37.58 -68.34
CA ALA A 7 -4.17 37.45 -67.36
C ALA A 7 -4.28 36.21 -66.45
N VAL A 8 -5.34 35.40 -66.58
CA VAL A 8 -5.63 34.29 -65.65
C VAL A 8 -4.98 32.96 -66.07
N LEU A 9 -4.45 32.87 -67.29
CA LEU A 9 -3.98 31.58 -67.84
C LEU A 9 -2.45 31.38 -67.86
N ILE A 10 -1.66 32.28 -67.26
CA ILE A 10 -0.19 32.14 -67.23
C ILE A 10 0.34 31.83 -65.82
N PHE A 11 -0.45 32.05 -64.76
CA PHE A 11 -0.03 31.75 -63.39
C PHE A 11 -0.32 30.31 -62.92
N SER A 12 -0.85 29.46 -63.82
CA SER A 12 -1.14 28.04 -63.58
C SER A 12 0.01 27.10 -64.00
N ALA A 13 1.21 27.63 -64.28
CA ALA A 13 2.34 26.85 -64.80
C ALA A 13 3.65 26.99 -63.98
N LEU A 14 3.60 27.53 -62.75
CA LEU A 14 4.81 27.71 -61.93
C LEU A 14 4.61 27.35 -60.44
N LEU A 15 3.79 26.33 -60.16
CA LEU A 15 3.62 25.73 -58.83
C LEU A 15 3.86 24.21 -58.86
N ILE A 16 4.75 23.74 -59.74
CA ILE A 16 5.17 22.33 -59.79
C ILE A 16 6.69 22.26 -59.94
N ALA A 17 7.41 22.82 -58.97
CA ALA A 17 8.84 22.56 -58.78
C ALA A 17 9.17 22.76 -57.30
N PHE A 18 9.89 21.80 -56.72
CA PHE A 18 10.31 21.71 -55.31
C PHE A 18 9.34 21.04 -54.32
N GLY A 19 8.61 20.02 -54.78
CA GLY A 19 8.20 18.93 -53.89
C GLY A 19 9.36 17.95 -53.68
N CYS A 20 10.36 18.28 -52.86
CA CYS A 20 11.43 17.34 -52.47
C CYS A 20 10.88 16.28 -51.50
N HIS A 21 10.14 15.29 -52.01
CA HIS A 21 9.87 14.06 -51.29
C HIS A 21 11.09 13.14 -51.38
N ARG A 22 12.13 13.39 -50.58
CA ARG A 22 13.16 12.38 -50.34
C ARG A 22 12.80 11.64 -49.06
N ARG A 23 12.25 10.44 -49.27
CA ARG A 23 11.85 9.45 -48.29
C ARG A 23 12.95 9.28 -47.24
N VAL A 24 12.62 9.54 -45.98
CA VAL A 24 13.45 9.08 -44.87
C VAL A 24 13.44 7.56 -44.95
N PRO A 25 14.59 6.87 -45.06
CA PRO A 25 14.59 5.42 -44.95
C PRO A 25 14.01 5.06 -43.59
N ILE A 26 12.88 4.36 -43.57
CA ILE A 26 12.41 3.68 -42.38
C ILE A 26 13.43 2.55 -42.16
N THR A 27 14.52 2.86 -41.47
CA THR A 27 15.30 1.84 -40.80
C THR A 27 14.29 1.09 -39.94
N ALA A 28 14.07 -0.20 -40.25
CA ALA A 28 13.28 -1.05 -39.38
C ALA A 28 13.85 -0.87 -37.98
N LEU A 29 13.05 -0.33 -37.06
CA LEU A 29 13.41 -0.30 -35.66
C LEU A 29 13.85 -1.72 -35.32
N PRO A 30 15.00 -1.91 -34.64
CA PRO A 30 15.36 -3.23 -34.15
C PRO A 30 14.13 -3.82 -33.46
N PRO A 31 13.82 -5.12 -33.69
CA PRO A 31 12.64 -5.73 -33.11
C PRO A 31 12.60 -5.37 -31.64
N ALA A 32 11.49 -4.79 -31.20
CA ALA A 32 11.32 -4.40 -29.81
C ALA A 32 11.77 -5.58 -28.95
N PRO A 33 12.66 -5.37 -27.95
CA PRO A 33 13.06 -6.46 -27.08
C PRO A 33 11.79 -7.16 -26.59
N PRO A 34 11.78 -8.50 -26.51
CA PRO A 34 10.59 -9.23 -26.09
C PRO A 34 10.05 -8.56 -24.83
N PRO A 35 8.72 -8.34 -24.70
CA PRO A 35 8.15 -7.71 -23.53
C PRO A 35 8.71 -8.43 -22.33
N ARG A 36 9.54 -7.72 -21.53
CA ARG A 36 10.11 -8.31 -20.32
C ARG A 36 8.91 -8.85 -19.54
N PRO A 37 8.95 -10.10 -19.04
CA PRO A 37 7.87 -10.60 -18.20
C PRO A 37 7.55 -9.51 -17.18
N ASN A 38 6.29 -9.06 -17.16
CA ASN A 38 5.88 -7.87 -16.44
C ASN A 38 6.34 -8.04 -14.99
N SER A 39 7.43 -7.40 -14.58
CA SER A 39 8.14 -7.72 -13.33
C SER A 39 7.24 -7.55 -12.11
N ALA A 40 6.25 -6.68 -12.26
CA ALA A 40 5.08 -6.54 -11.41
C ALA A 40 4.26 -7.83 -11.25
N ALA A 41 3.79 -8.43 -12.35
CA ALA A 41 2.96 -9.64 -12.29
C ALA A 41 3.72 -10.80 -11.64
N VAL A 42 5.00 -10.97 -11.99
CA VAL A 42 5.87 -11.98 -11.35
C VAL A 42 6.02 -11.71 -9.85
N ALA A 43 6.26 -10.45 -9.46
CA ALA A 43 6.37 -10.09 -8.04
C ALA A 43 5.08 -10.38 -7.23
N LEU A 44 3.90 -10.20 -7.83
CA LEU A 44 2.64 -10.50 -7.17
C LEU A 44 2.42 -12.00 -7.02
N ASP A 45 2.72 -12.79 -8.06
CA ASP A 45 2.60 -14.25 -8.00
C ASP A 45 3.57 -14.84 -6.98
N ASP A 46 4.81 -14.36 -6.92
CA ASP A 46 5.80 -14.76 -5.93
C ASP A 46 5.32 -14.44 -4.51
N ALA A 47 4.78 -13.24 -4.30
CA ALA A 47 4.21 -12.82 -3.02
C ALA A 47 3.03 -13.71 -2.58
N ASN A 48 2.15 -14.05 -3.52
CA ASN A 48 1.01 -14.94 -3.27
C ASN A 48 1.48 -16.35 -2.89
N ARG A 49 2.47 -16.90 -3.60
CA ARG A 49 3.03 -18.23 -3.28
C ARG A 49 3.69 -18.24 -1.91
N ALA A 50 4.52 -17.24 -1.60
CA ALA A 50 5.17 -17.11 -0.30
C ALA A 50 4.15 -16.97 0.84
N LEU A 51 3.09 -16.19 0.65
CA LEU A 51 2.02 -16.06 1.64
C LEU A 51 1.32 -17.40 1.88
N ASN A 52 0.98 -18.13 0.83
CA ASN A 52 0.33 -19.44 0.92
C ASN A 52 1.23 -20.51 1.58
N ALA A 53 2.55 -20.36 1.45
CA ALA A 53 3.53 -21.20 2.13
C ALA A 53 3.76 -20.83 3.62
N GLY A 54 3.13 -19.75 4.11
CA GLY A 54 3.38 -19.22 5.46
C GLY A 54 4.74 -18.50 5.58
N SER A 55 5.42 -18.25 4.47
CA SER A 55 6.70 -17.54 4.41
C SER A 55 6.47 -16.02 4.47
N TYR A 56 5.93 -15.54 5.58
CA TYR A 56 5.42 -14.18 5.75
C TYR A 56 6.48 -13.07 5.52
N ASP A 57 7.73 -13.31 5.90
CA ASP A 57 8.84 -12.37 5.64
C ASP A 57 9.21 -12.27 4.16
N GLU A 58 9.07 -13.35 3.40
CA GLU A 58 9.26 -13.34 1.95
C GLU A 58 8.07 -12.70 1.26
N ALA A 59 6.85 -13.07 1.67
CA ALA A 59 5.60 -12.55 1.13
C ALA A 59 5.54 -11.02 1.23
N SER A 60 5.81 -10.48 2.42
CA SER A 60 5.83 -9.03 2.66
C SER A 60 6.83 -8.29 1.76
N ARG A 61 8.08 -8.77 1.65
CA ARG A 61 9.09 -8.18 0.74
C ARG A 61 8.62 -8.18 -0.72
N ALA A 62 7.99 -9.26 -1.15
CA ALA A 62 7.47 -9.37 -2.51
C ALA A 62 6.26 -8.44 -2.76
N TYR A 63 5.33 -8.33 -1.82
CA TYR A 63 4.22 -7.36 -1.90
C TYR A 63 4.70 -5.90 -1.87
N GLU A 64 5.66 -5.56 -1.00
CA GLU A 64 6.30 -4.24 -0.98
C GLU A 64 6.91 -3.89 -2.35
N ASN A 65 7.64 -4.85 -2.93
CA ASN A 65 8.23 -4.70 -4.26
C ASN A 65 7.15 -4.50 -5.34
N TYR A 66 6.08 -5.30 -5.30
CA TYR A 66 4.94 -5.13 -6.20
C TYR A 66 4.33 -3.72 -6.11
N LEU A 67 4.07 -3.25 -4.89
CA LEU A 67 3.48 -1.93 -4.64
C LEU A 67 4.39 -0.79 -5.08
N ARG A 68 5.71 -0.96 -4.99
CA ARG A 68 6.71 -0.02 -5.50
C ARG A 68 6.73 0.02 -7.03
N LEU A 69 6.59 -1.13 -7.69
CA LEU A 69 6.61 -1.24 -9.16
C LEU A 69 5.29 -0.77 -9.81
N ASN A 70 4.19 -0.72 -9.07
CA ASN A 70 2.87 -0.36 -9.60
C ASN A 70 2.22 0.80 -8.83
N PRO A 71 2.74 2.04 -8.88
CA PRO A 71 2.27 3.12 -8.02
C PRO A 71 0.83 3.58 -8.26
N ALA A 72 0.27 3.43 -9.47
CA ALA A 72 -1.02 4.02 -9.86
C ALA A 72 -2.01 3.04 -10.54
N GLY A 73 -1.83 1.73 -10.37
CA GLY A 73 -2.73 0.74 -10.98
C GLY A 73 -2.41 -0.69 -10.54
N GLY A 74 -3.06 -1.67 -11.17
CA GLY A 74 -2.92 -3.08 -10.80
C GLY A 74 -3.75 -3.47 -9.57
N LEU A 75 -3.40 -4.61 -8.98
CA LEU A 75 -4.06 -5.23 -7.83
C LEU A 75 -3.51 -4.68 -6.50
N ARG A 76 -3.35 -3.36 -6.41
CA ARG A 76 -2.74 -2.70 -5.23
C ARG A 76 -3.54 -2.90 -3.96
N ASP A 77 -4.86 -2.84 -4.04
CA ASP A 77 -5.74 -3.09 -2.92
C ASP A 77 -5.57 -4.51 -2.39
N GLN A 78 -5.58 -5.51 -3.28
CA GLN A 78 -5.28 -6.89 -2.91
C GLN A 78 -3.88 -7.02 -2.29
N ALA A 79 -2.87 -6.40 -2.90
CA ALA A 79 -1.49 -6.46 -2.41
C ALA A 79 -1.33 -5.80 -1.05
N LEU A 80 -1.99 -4.65 -0.79
CA LEU A 80 -1.99 -3.99 0.51
C LEU A 80 -2.66 -4.85 1.58
N PHE A 81 -3.79 -5.49 1.24
CA PHE A 81 -4.48 -6.40 2.16
C PHE A 81 -3.58 -7.57 2.55
N ARG A 82 -3.00 -8.23 1.54
CA ARG A 82 -2.13 -9.39 1.75
C ARG A 82 -0.78 -9.00 2.39
N LEU A 83 -0.28 -7.80 2.15
CA LEU A 83 0.88 -7.25 2.86
C LEU A 83 0.56 -7.07 4.35
N GLY A 84 -0.59 -6.47 4.68
CA GLY A 84 -1.05 -6.35 6.06
C GLY A 84 -1.13 -7.70 6.77
N LEU A 85 -1.72 -8.71 6.12
CA LEU A 85 -1.73 -10.08 6.63
C LEU A 85 -0.32 -10.67 6.79
N SER A 86 0.58 -10.43 5.83
CA SER A 86 1.97 -10.89 5.89
C SER A 86 2.74 -10.29 7.06
N TYR A 87 2.37 -9.12 7.56
CA TYR A 87 2.97 -8.57 8.78
C TYR A 87 2.30 -9.12 10.05
N ALA A 88 0.97 -9.29 10.03
CA ALA A 88 0.18 -9.73 11.17
C ALA A 88 0.36 -11.22 11.51
N LEU A 89 0.63 -12.07 10.52
CA LEU A 89 0.70 -13.54 10.71
C LEU A 89 2.10 -14.06 11.05
N ARG A 90 3.11 -13.19 11.12
CA ARG A 90 4.48 -13.56 11.52
C ARG A 90 4.50 -14.13 12.94
N PRO A 91 5.50 -14.98 13.30
CA PRO A 91 5.65 -15.48 14.66
C PRO A 91 5.71 -14.36 15.70
N VAL A 92 6.36 -13.24 15.34
CA VAL A 92 6.26 -11.97 16.05
C VAL A 92 5.56 -10.99 15.11
N ALA A 93 4.26 -10.81 15.32
CA ALA A 93 3.42 -9.96 14.49
C ALA A 93 3.89 -8.50 14.53
N ASP A 94 4.05 -7.91 13.35
CA ASP A 94 4.40 -6.50 13.21
C ASP A 94 3.13 -5.68 12.96
N TRP A 95 2.37 -5.45 14.03
CA TRP A 95 1.08 -4.79 13.94
C TRP A 95 1.16 -3.32 13.52
N VAL A 96 2.31 -2.66 13.73
CA VAL A 96 2.55 -1.29 13.28
C VAL A 96 2.53 -1.25 11.75
N ARG A 97 3.32 -2.12 11.09
CA ARG A 97 3.33 -2.20 9.63
C ARG A 97 2.06 -2.82 9.06
N ALA A 98 1.48 -3.82 9.74
CA ALA A 98 0.21 -4.42 9.33
C ALA A 98 -0.91 -3.36 9.27
N SER A 99 -1.09 -2.61 10.35
CA SER A 99 -2.10 -1.56 10.44
C SER A 99 -1.87 -0.44 9.45
N ALA A 100 -0.61 -0.08 9.16
CA ALA A 100 -0.28 0.91 8.13
C ALA A 100 -0.73 0.46 6.73
N ALA A 101 -0.46 -0.79 6.35
CA ALA A 101 -0.89 -1.34 5.07
C ALA A 101 -2.43 -1.41 4.95
N PHE A 102 -3.12 -1.85 6.02
CA PHE A 102 -4.57 -1.89 6.05
C PHE A 102 -5.20 -0.49 5.99
N ARG A 103 -4.65 0.51 6.70
CA ARG A 103 -5.14 1.90 6.63
C ARG A 103 -4.94 2.48 5.23
N GLN A 104 -3.78 2.27 4.61
CA GLN A 104 -3.55 2.69 3.24
C GLN A 104 -4.58 2.09 2.26
N LEU A 105 -4.98 0.83 2.48
CA LEU A 105 -6.05 0.20 1.72
C LEU A 105 -7.39 0.89 1.95
N VAL A 106 -7.78 1.04 3.22
CA VAL A 106 -9.07 1.63 3.61
C VAL A 106 -9.21 3.04 3.06
N ASP A 107 -8.16 3.85 3.17
CA ASP A 107 -8.16 5.26 2.76
C ASP A 107 -8.05 5.42 1.24
N GLY A 108 -7.25 4.57 0.58
CA GLY A 108 -6.93 4.69 -0.84
C GLY A 108 -7.89 3.98 -1.79
N PHE A 109 -8.67 3.00 -1.32
CA PHE A 109 -9.48 2.12 -2.18
C PHE A 109 -10.92 1.96 -1.64
N PRO A 110 -11.77 2.99 -1.79
CA PRO A 110 -13.12 2.99 -1.24
C PRO A 110 -14.04 1.88 -1.76
N ASP A 111 -13.87 1.49 -3.02
CA ASP A 111 -14.71 0.46 -3.66
C ASP A 111 -14.11 -0.95 -3.59
N SER A 112 -12.98 -1.11 -2.88
CA SER A 112 -12.29 -2.41 -2.82
C SER A 112 -13.08 -3.43 -1.98
N PRO A 113 -13.21 -4.69 -2.44
CA PRO A 113 -13.79 -5.77 -1.65
C PRO A 113 -12.98 -6.07 -0.38
N TYR A 114 -11.71 -5.62 -0.32
CA TYR A 114 -10.83 -5.80 0.83
C TYR A 114 -10.97 -4.69 1.89
N ARG A 115 -11.68 -3.60 1.59
CA ARG A 115 -11.83 -2.47 2.52
C ARG A 115 -12.60 -2.86 3.80
N PRO A 116 -13.79 -3.50 3.72
CA PRO A 116 -14.51 -3.91 4.92
C PRO A 116 -13.68 -4.83 5.86
N PRO A 117 -13.05 -5.92 5.39
CA PRO A 117 -12.23 -6.76 6.27
C PRO A 117 -10.98 -6.04 6.80
N ALA A 118 -10.32 -5.20 6.00
CA ALA A 118 -9.17 -4.41 6.48
C ALA A 118 -9.56 -3.44 7.60
N SER A 119 -10.70 -2.75 7.44
CA SER A 119 -11.24 -1.85 8.46
C SER A 119 -11.57 -2.60 9.74
N LEU A 120 -12.20 -3.78 9.63
CA LEU A 120 -12.54 -4.59 10.80
C LEU A 120 -11.27 -5.04 11.55
N ILE A 121 -10.24 -5.50 10.84
CA ILE A 121 -8.98 -5.92 11.46
C ILE A 121 -8.33 -4.77 12.25
N VAL A 122 -8.26 -3.57 11.66
CA VAL A 122 -7.66 -2.39 12.32
C VAL A 122 -8.47 -2.00 13.56
N SER A 123 -9.80 -1.98 13.47
CA SER A 123 -10.66 -1.63 14.62
C SER A 123 -10.51 -2.64 15.76
N LEU A 124 -10.63 -3.94 15.48
CA LEU A 124 -10.50 -4.98 16.50
C LEU A 124 -9.12 -4.98 17.16
N HIS A 125 -8.07 -4.74 16.38
CA HIS A 125 -6.73 -4.64 16.94
C HIS A 125 -6.57 -3.41 17.84
N SER A 126 -7.09 -2.25 17.43
CA SER A 126 -7.11 -1.05 18.26
C SER A 126 -7.89 -1.25 19.56
N GLU A 127 -9.03 -1.94 19.51
CA GLU A 127 -9.82 -2.27 20.70
C GLU A 127 -9.04 -3.20 21.64
N LEU A 128 -8.36 -4.22 21.10
CA LEU A 128 -7.53 -5.12 21.87
C LEU A 128 -6.40 -4.37 22.59
N ASP A 129 -5.73 -3.45 21.92
CA ASP A 129 -4.67 -2.63 22.51
C ASP A 129 -5.19 -1.77 23.67
N GLN A 130 -6.36 -1.14 23.50
CA GLN A 130 -7.00 -0.33 24.54
C GLN A 130 -7.40 -1.18 25.75
N VAL A 131 -7.97 -2.37 25.52
CA VAL A 131 -8.35 -3.29 26.58
C VAL A 131 -7.12 -3.75 27.37
N ASN A 132 -6.02 -4.08 26.69
CA ASN A 132 -4.78 -4.49 27.32
C ASN A 132 -4.17 -3.36 28.17
N ALA A 133 -4.11 -2.14 27.63
CA ALA A 133 -3.62 -0.97 28.37
C ALA A 133 -4.47 -0.70 29.62
N THR A 134 -5.79 -0.79 29.49
CA THR A 134 -6.72 -0.61 30.60
C THR A 134 -6.55 -1.71 31.66
N ALA A 135 -6.37 -2.96 31.25
CA ALA A 135 -6.15 -4.08 32.15
C ALA A 135 -4.85 -3.90 32.96
N GLN A 136 -3.76 -3.51 32.30
CA GLN A 136 -2.49 -3.21 32.96
C GLN A 136 -2.63 -2.07 33.97
N GLN A 137 -3.31 -0.98 33.60
CA GLN A 137 -3.57 0.14 34.51
C GLN A 137 -4.38 -0.30 35.74
N ARG A 138 -5.42 -1.11 35.54
CA ARG A 138 -6.24 -1.65 36.64
C ARG A 138 -5.40 -2.53 37.57
N GLU A 139 -4.56 -3.39 37.01
CA GLU A 139 -3.68 -4.25 37.79
C GLU A 139 -2.70 -3.44 38.66
N GLN A 140 -2.08 -2.40 38.09
CA GLN A 140 -1.21 -1.50 38.84
C GLN A 140 -1.95 -0.83 40.00
N ARG A 141 -3.19 -0.38 39.76
CA ARG A 141 -4.02 0.24 40.79
C ARG A 141 -4.40 -0.73 41.91
N VAL A 142 -4.73 -1.98 41.57
CA VAL A 142 -4.97 -3.03 42.56
C VAL A 142 -3.72 -3.27 43.40
N ARG A 143 -2.53 -3.39 42.79
CA ARG A 143 -1.27 -3.55 43.52
C ARG A 143 -1.00 -2.38 44.48
N GLN A 144 -1.25 -1.15 44.04
CA GLN A 144 -1.06 0.05 44.86
C GLN A 144 -1.99 0.05 46.08
N VAL A 145 -3.30 -0.17 45.87
CA VAL A 145 -4.28 -0.17 46.96
C VAL A 145 -4.01 -1.31 47.94
N THR A 146 -3.60 -2.49 47.46
CA THR A 146 -3.20 -3.61 48.33
C THR A 146 -2.00 -3.23 49.21
N ALA A 147 -0.96 -2.61 48.63
CA ALA A 147 0.20 -2.17 49.40
C ALA A 147 -0.14 -1.11 50.46
N GLU A 148 -1.05 -0.19 50.14
CA GLU A 148 -1.54 0.80 51.10
C GLU A 148 -2.34 0.16 52.23
N LEU A 149 -3.23 -0.79 51.90
CA LEU A 149 -3.99 -1.56 52.88
C LEU A 149 -3.06 -2.31 53.86
N ASP A 150 -2.00 -2.93 53.36
CA ASP A 150 -1.04 -3.64 54.21
C ASP A 150 -0.26 -2.69 55.12
N ARG A 151 0.09 -1.49 54.64
CA ARG A 151 0.68 -0.43 55.48
C ARG A 151 -0.27 0.00 56.59
N LEU A 152 -1.54 0.22 56.28
CA LEU A 152 -2.55 0.62 57.26
C LEU A 152 -2.76 -0.47 58.31
N LYS A 153 -2.88 -1.74 57.90
CA LYS A 153 -2.96 -2.89 58.81
C LYS A 153 -1.77 -2.97 59.75
N LYS A 154 -0.56 -2.66 59.26
CA LYS A 154 0.65 -2.62 60.10
C LYS A 154 0.58 -1.51 61.14
N ILE A 155 0.19 -0.30 60.73
CA ILE A 155 0.02 0.85 61.64
C ILE A 155 -0.99 0.51 62.74
N ASP A 156 -2.14 -0.06 62.37
CA ASP A 156 -3.17 -0.44 63.33
C ASP A 156 -2.71 -1.57 64.26
N GLY A 157 -1.99 -2.56 63.74
CA GLY A 157 -1.38 -3.63 64.52
C GLY A 157 -0.37 -3.12 65.54
N ASP A 158 0.47 -2.15 65.16
CA ASP A 158 1.48 -1.55 66.03
C ASP A 158 0.84 -0.68 67.12
N ARG A 159 -0.24 0.06 66.79
CA ARG A 159 -1.02 0.84 67.77
C ARG A 159 -1.63 -0.05 68.85
N ARG A 160 -2.16 -1.22 68.49
CA ARG A 160 -2.78 -2.17 69.44
C ARG A 160 -1.78 -2.82 70.40
N LYS A 161 -0.48 -2.82 70.07
CA LYS A 161 0.58 -3.43 70.89
C LYS A 161 1.24 -2.47 71.88
N ARG A 162 0.93 -1.17 71.82
CA ARG A 162 1.46 -0.21 72.80
C ARG A 162 0.74 -0.42 74.16
N PRO A 163 1.50 -0.58 75.26
CA PRO A 163 0.95 -0.76 76.60
C PRO A 163 0.22 0.49 77.12
#